data_AF-A0A1X3DL19-F1
#
_entry.id   AF-A0A1X3DL19-F1
#
_cell.length_a   1.000
_cell.length_b   1.000
_cell.length_c   1.000
_cell.angle_alpha   90.00
_cell.angle_beta   90.00
_cell.angle_gamma   90.00
#
_symmetry.space_group_name_H-M   'P 1'
#
loop_
_entity.id
_entity.type
_entity.pdbx_description
1 polymer ?
#
loop_
_entity_poly.entity_id
_entity_poly.type
_entity_poly.pdbx_seq_one_letter_code
_entity_poly.pdbx_strand_id
1 'polypeptide(L)'
;MSEFSPELTRAIEEYALRVSPDLKTVSGRLKYGIGVIDGEMHHDFAMHLLTVREDMEIDPQLEGQARLVAVYAASLDSLGGLAAESLTPDLLLDEMAAADFDVLYFAQELLQKKRLCPHPAPTDTDMPS
;
A
#
# COMPACT_ATOMS: atom_id res chain seq x y z
N MET A 1 -3.11 -7.12 -23.83
CA MET A 1 -3.66 -7.60 -22.54
C MET A 1 -3.29 -6.57 -21.49
N SER A 2 -4.18 -6.24 -20.55
CA SER A 2 -3.83 -5.32 -19.45
C SER A 2 -2.69 -5.92 -18.63
N GLU A 3 -1.75 -5.09 -18.18
CA GLU A 3 -0.64 -5.48 -17.29
C GLU A 3 -1.17 -6.02 -15.94
N PHE A 4 -2.35 -5.54 -15.53
CA PHE A 4 -2.99 -5.84 -14.26
C PHE A 4 -4.36 -6.50 -14.44
N SER A 5 -4.85 -7.14 -13.36
CA SER A 5 -6.23 -7.64 -13.31
C SER A 5 -7.22 -6.48 -13.55
N PRO A 6 -8.44 -6.76 -14.05
CA PRO A 6 -9.47 -5.74 -14.20
C PRO A 6 -9.76 -4.99 -12.89
N GLU A 7 -9.75 -5.69 -11.76
CA GLU A 7 -10.00 -5.13 -10.43
C GLU A 7 -8.90 -4.15 -10.02
N LEU A 8 -7.63 -4.56 -10.16
CA LEU A 8 -6.49 -3.69 -9.83
C LEU A 8 -6.40 -2.51 -10.80
N THR A 9 -6.69 -2.72 -12.09
CA THR A 9 -6.76 -1.64 -13.09
C THR A 9 -7.78 -0.58 -12.68
N ARG A 10 -8.98 -1.00 -12.25
CA ARG A 10 -10.01 -0.08 -11.75
C ARG A 10 -9.56 0.64 -10.48
N ALA A 11 -8.95 -0.07 -9.54
CA ALA A 11 -8.47 0.52 -8.29
C ALA A 11 -7.37 1.59 -8.52
N ILE A 12 -6.46 1.36 -9.48
CA ILE A 12 -5.43 2.34 -9.86
C ILE A 12 -6.05 3.67 -10.31
N GLU A 13 -7.15 3.61 -11.06
CA GLU A 13 -7.88 4.78 -11.53
C GLU A 13 -8.72 5.41 -10.42
N GLU A 14 -9.54 4.60 -9.73
CA GLU A 14 -10.49 5.06 -8.70
C GLU A 14 -9.78 5.74 -7.52
N TYR A 15 -8.65 5.18 -7.09
CA TYR A 15 -7.90 5.65 -5.92
C TYR A 15 -6.62 6.41 -6.29
N ALA A 16 -6.48 6.78 -7.56
CA ALA A 16 -5.34 7.52 -8.09
C ALA A 16 -3.96 6.92 -7.71
N LEU A 17 -3.84 5.59 -7.69
CA LEU A 17 -2.63 4.91 -7.23
C LEU A 17 -1.45 5.19 -8.17
N ARG A 18 -0.29 5.54 -7.61
CA ARG A 18 0.95 5.83 -8.34
C ARG A 18 2.14 5.23 -7.61
N VAL A 19 2.96 4.46 -8.32
CA VAL A 19 4.24 3.95 -7.79
C VAL A 19 5.34 4.96 -8.09
N SER A 20 6.22 5.20 -7.10
CA SER A 20 7.35 6.10 -7.26
C SER A 20 8.35 5.59 -8.31
N PRO A 21 9.12 6.47 -8.98
CA PRO A 21 10.09 6.04 -10.00
C PRO A 21 11.18 5.08 -9.48
N ASP A 22 11.54 5.18 -8.20
CA ASP A 22 12.50 4.28 -7.56
C ASP A 22 11.87 2.96 -7.08
N LEU A 23 10.58 2.76 -7.37
CA LEU A 23 9.77 1.63 -6.98
C LEU A 23 9.72 1.41 -5.46
N LYS A 24 10.04 2.42 -4.65
CA LYS A 24 10.06 2.26 -3.19
C LYS A 24 8.72 2.46 -2.53
N THR A 25 7.93 3.40 -3.03
CA THR A 25 6.66 3.81 -2.41
C THR A 25 5.53 3.76 -3.42
N VAL A 26 4.31 3.69 -2.89
CA VAL A 26 3.07 3.87 -3.63
C VAL A 26 2.23 4.91 -2.92
N SER A 27 1.70 5.87 -3.67
CA SER A 27 0.80 6.90 -3.18
C SER A 27 -0.58 6.74 -3.78
N GLY A 28 -1.60 7.26 -3.09
CA GLY A 28 -2.97 7.22 -3.57
C GLY A 28 -3.88 8.09 -2.73
N ARG A 29 -5.19 7.90 -2.92
CA ARG A 29 -6.22 8.63 -2.19
C ARG A 29 -7.28 7.68 -1.66
N LEU A 30 -7.54 7.76 -0.37
CA LEU A 30 -8.64 7.08 0.30
C LEU A 30 -9.98 7.60 -0.22
N LYS A 31 -10.96 6.71 -0.28
CA LYS A 31 -12.34 6.96 -0.75
C LYS A 31 -13.11 7.82 0.24
N TYR A 32 -13.03 7.50 1.53
CA TYR A 32 -13.75 8.24 2.58
C TYR A 32 -12.80 9.10 3.41
N GLY A 33 -11.54 8.67 3.55
CA GLY A 33 -10.54 9.36 4.35
C GLY A 33 -10.68 9.06 5.84
N ILE A 34 -9.68 9.48 6.61
CA ILE A 34 -9.68 9.38 8.07
C ILE A 34 -9.89 10.78 8.64
N GLY A 35 -10.92 10.94 9.45
CA GLY A 35 -11.15 12.15 10.22
C GLY A 35 -10.41 12.05 11.54
N VAL A 36 -9.49 12.96 11.80
CA VAL A 36 -8.70 12.91 13.04
C VAL A 36 -9.10 14.06 13.96
N ILE A 37 -8.60 14.05 15.19
CA ILE A 37 -8.88 15.01 16.28
C ILE A 37 -8.75 16.49 15.82
N ASP A 38 -7.97 16.76 14.77
CA ASP A 38 -7.79 18.09 14.18
C ASP A 38 -9.02 18.64 13.42
N GLY A 39 -10.02 17.78 13.18
CA GLY A 39 -11.25 18.12 12.46
C GLY A 39 -11.07 18.16 10.94
N GLU A 40 -9.94 17.70 10.40
CA GLU A 40 -9.67 17.61 8.97
C GLU A 40 -9.78 16.15 8.49
N MET A 41 -10.32 15.98 7.27
CA MET A 41 -10.39 14.67 6.61
C MET A 41 -9.13 14.44 5.80
N HIS A 42 -8.35 13.44 6.18
CA HIS A 42 -7.10 13.08 5.53
C HIS A 42 -7.33 11.96 4.52
N HIS A 43 -7.07 12.26 3.24
CA HIS A 43 -7.35 11.33 2.13
C HIS A 43 -6.09 10.83 1.44
N ASP A 44 -5.11 11.70 1.22
CA ASP A 44 -3.94 11.37 0.42
C ASP A 44 -2.97 10.55 1.28
N PHE A 45 -2.42 9.46 0.76
CA PHE A 45 -1.48 8.62 1.50
C PHE A 45 -0.26 8.27 0.65
N ALA A 46 0.80 7.88 1.34
CA ALA A 46 1.96 7.20 0.77
C ALA A 46 2.36 6.05 1.69
N MET A 47 2.74 4.92 1.10
CA MET A 47 3.20 3.74 1.83
C MET A 47 4.30 3.00 1.09
N HIS A 48 5.09 2.23 1.83
CA HIS A 48 6.06 1.29 1.31
C HIS A 48 5.61 -0.17 1.51
N LEU A 49 6.42 -1.10 1.00
CA LEU A 49 6.30 -2.50 1.42
C LEU A 49 7.02 -2.68 2.75
N LEU A 50 6.34 -3.26 3.73
CA LEU A 50 6.87 -3.59 5.04
C LEU A 50 8.24 -4.27 4.94
N THR A 51 9.22 -3.72 5.67
CA THR A 51 10.55 -4.31 5.80
C THR A 51 10.57 -5.36 6.91
N VAL A 52 11.59 -6.22 6.90
CA VAL A 52 11.78 -7.24 7.95
C VAL A 52 11.94 -6.59 9.34
N ARG A 53 12.56 -5.42 9.43
CA ARG A 53 12.74 -4.73 10.71
C ARG A 53 11.40 -4.28 11.28
N GLU A 54 10.56 -3.65 10.45
CA GLU A 54 9.23 -3.20 10.86
C GLU A 54 8.33 -4.39 11.20
N ASP A 55 8.40 -5.49 10.44
CA ASP A 55 7.65 -6.71 10.74
C ASP A 55 8.03 -7.30 12.12
N MET A 56 9.30 -7.21 12.52
CA MET A 56 9.77 -7.65 13.84
C MET A 56 9.34 -6.75 14.99
N GLU A 57 8.93 -5.51 14.72
CA GLU A 57 8.42 -4.56 15.72
C GLU A 57 6.92 -4.75 15.97
N ILE A 58 6.21 -5.43 15.07
CA ILE A 58 4.80 -5.79 15.25
C ILE A 58 4.67 -6.88 16.31
N ASP A 59 3.70 -6.72 17.22
CA ASP A 59 3.41 -7.72 18.25
C ASP A 59 3.13 -9.09 17.61
N PRO A 60 3.96 -10.12 17.88
CA PRO A 60 3.82 -11.44 17.29
C PRO A 60 2.58 -12.21 17.76
N GLN A 61 1.86 -11.70 18.77
CA GLN A 61 0.58 -12.28 19.21
C GLN A 61 -0.61 -11.79 18.38
N LEU A 62 -0.44 -10.74 17.56
CA LEU A 62 -1.50 -10.28 16.66
C LEU A 62 -1.69 -11.27 15.52
N GLU A 63 -2.94 -11.61 15.25
CA GLU A 63 -3.34 -12.50 14.16
C GLU A 63 -4.42 -11.87 13.28
N GLY A 64 -4.60 -12.41 12.08
CA GLY A 64 -5.66 -12.03 11.15
C GLY A 64 -5.69 -10.52 10.85
N GLN A 65 -6.89 -9.94 10.94
CA GLN A 65 -7.12 -8.53 10.60
C GLN A 65 -6.33 -7.56 11.48
N ALA A 66 -6.20 -7.85 12.78
CA ALA A 66 -5.47 -6.99 13.72
C ALA A 66 -3.99 -6.87 13.33
N ARG A 67 -3.37 -8.00 12.93
CA ARG A 67 -2.00 -7.99 12.41
C ARG A 67 -1.88 -7.20 11.11
N LEU A 68 -2.84 -7.35 10.19
CA LEU A 68 -2.81 -6.61 8.91
C LEU A 68 -2.93 -5.10 9.12
N VAL A 69 -3.76 -4.65 10.06
CA VAL A 69 -3.84 -3.22 10.42
C VAL A 69 -2.50 -2.73 10.97
N ALA A 70 -1.84 -3.50 11.83
CA ALA A 70 -0.52 -3.15 12.33
C ALA A 70 0.54 -3.07 11.21
N VAL A 71 0.48 -3.99 10.23
CA VAL A 71 1.33 -3.96 9.03
C VAL A 71 1.12 -2.68 8.23
N TYR A 72 -0.13 -2.28 7.98
CA TYR A 72 -0.39 -1.06 7.23
C TYR A 72 -0.02 0.21 7.99
N ALA A 73 -0.28 0.28 9.31
CA ALA A 73 0.18 1.39 10.12
C ALA A 73 1.71 1.55 10.03
N ALA A 74 2.47 0.45 10.16
CA ALA A 74 3.93 0.46 10.04
C ALA A 74 4.44 0.74 8.61
N SER A 75 3.59 0.53 7.59
CA SER A 75 3.96 0.75 6.19
C SER A 75 3.57 2.14 5.67
N LEU A 76 2.79 2.92 6.41
CA LEU A 76 2.38 4.26 5.99
C LEU A 76 3.51 5.28 6.24
N ASP A 77 3.98 5.89 5.17
CA ASP A 77 4.93 7.01 5.23
C ASP A 77 4.22 8.33 5.59
N SER A 78 2.97 8.49 5.13
CA SER A 78 2.13 9.66 5.38
C SER A 78 0.66 9.35 5.13
N LEU A 79 -0.21 10.01 5.89
CA LEU A 79 -1.65 10.08 5.62
C LEU A 79 -2.12 11.52 5.87
N GLY A 80 -2.37 12.25 4.78
CA GLY A 80 -2.67 13.68 4.80
C GLY A 80 -1.59 14.49 5.52
N GLY A 81 -2.03 15.37 6.42
CA GLY A 81 -1.17 16.20 7.26
C GLY A 81 -0.85 15.59 8.62
N LEU A 82 -1.20 14.33 8.87
CA LEU A 82 -0.97 13.69 10.17
C LEU A 82 0.50 13.54 10.48
N ALA A 83 0.85 13.75 11.74
CA ALA A 83 2.19 13.48 12.23
C ALA A 83 2.49 11.97 12.18
N ALA A 84 3.74 11.59 11.88
CA ALA A 84 4.13 10.20 11.74
C ALA A 84 3.83 9.37 13.00
N GLU A 85 4.03 9.95 14.18
CA GLU A 85 3.71 9.33 15.48
C GLU A 85 2.21 9.07 15.70
N SER A 86 1.34 9.71 14.92
CA SER A 86 -0.11 9.52 14.99
C SER A 86 -0.60 8.37 14.10
N LEU A 87 0.23 7.85 13.18
CA LEU A 87 -0.12 6.74 12.29
C LEU A 87 -0.02 5.39 13.02
N THR A 88 -0.90 5.19 14.00
CA THR A 88 -0.91 4.01 14.85
C THR A 88 -1.93 2.98 14.38
N PRO A 89 -1.77 1.70 14.75
CA PRO A 89 -2.80 0.68 14.49
C PRO A 89 -4.16 1.06 15.07
N ASP A 90 -4.19 1.64 16.27
CA ASP A 90 -5.43 2.06 16.94
C ASP A 90 -6.16 3.16 16.15
N LEU A 91 -5.43 4.16 15.61
CA LEU A 91 -6.04 5.17 14.74
C LEU A 91 -6.73 4.52 13.53
N LEU A 92 -6.06 3.56 12.89
CA LEU A 92 -6.64 2.88 11.74
C LEU A 92 -7.85 2.02 12.13
N LEU A 93 -7.82 1.36 13.29
CA LEU A 93 -8.96 0.56 13.78
C LEU A 93 -10.20 1.41 14.08
N ASP A 94 -9.99 2.61 14.63
CA ASP A 94 -11.08 3.47 15.09
C ASP A 94 -11.68 4.31 13.95
N GLU A 95 -10.84 4.82 13.04
CA GLU A 95 -11.25 5.85 12.07
C GLU A 95 -11.28 5.35 10.61
N MET A 96 -10.59 4.26 10.27
CA MET A 96 -10.54 3.80 8.88
C MET A 96 -11.82 3.06 8.50
N ALA A 97 -12.50 3.55 7.47
CA ALA A 97 -13.58 2.80 6.83
C ALA A 97 -13.05 1.50 6.23
N ALA A 98 -13.80 0.39 6.35
CA ALA A 98 -13.39 -0.90 5.78
C ALA A 98 -13.08 -0.85 4.27
N ALA A 99 -13.77 0.01 3.51
CA ALA A 99 -13.49 0.21 2.09
C ALA A 99 -12.13 0.91 1.83
N ASP A 100 -11.68 1.78 2.75
CA ASP A 100 -10.36 2.43 2.66
C ASP A 100 -9.23 1.47 3.03
N PHE A 101 -9.52 0.48 3.88
CA PHE A 101 -8.59 -0.63 4.13
C PHE A 101 -8.32 -1.44 2.83
N ASP A 102 -9.35 -1.66 2.01
CA ASP A 102 -9.18 -2.30 0.69
C ASP A 102 -8.31 -1.45 -0.26
N VAL A 103 -8.36 -0.11 -0.15
CA VAL A 103 -7.49 0.79 -0.94
C VAL A 103 -6.02 0.53 -0.63
N LEU A 104 -5.66 0.38 0.65
CA LEU A 104 -4.28 0.09 1.06
C LEU A 104 -3.82 -1.28 0.54
N TYR A 105 -4.72 -2.28 0.54
CA TYR A 105 -4.44 -3.57 -0.07
C TYR A 105 -4.10 -3.45 -1.57
N PHE A 106 -4.91 -2.73 -2.35
CA PHE A 106 -4.64 -2.53 -3.77
C PHE A 106 -3.35 -1.74 -4.03
N ALA A 107 -3.04 -0.76 -3.18
CA ALA A 107 -1.79 -0.02 -3.25
C ALA A 107 -0.58 -0.95 -3.03
N GLN A 108 -0.63 -1.79 -2.00
CA GLN A 108 0.40 -2.79 -1.74
C GLN A 108 0.53 -3.77 -2.91
N GLU A 109 -0.59 -4.30 -3.44
CA GLU A 109 -0.58 -5.22 -4.58
C GLU A 109 0.09 -4.58 -5.81
N LEU A 110 -0.23 -3.32 -6.11
CA LEU A 110 0.38 -2.58 -7.20
C LEU A 110 1.89 -2.46 -7.03
N LEU A 111 2.36 -2.08 -5.85
CA LEU A 111 3.78 -1.92 -5.56
C LEU A 111 4.52 -3.25 -5.64
N GLN A 112 3.94 -4.33 -5.12
CA GLN A 112 4.48 -5.69 -5.25
C GLN A 112 4.60 -6.09 -6.73
N LYS A 113 3.54 -5.88 -7.52
CA LYS A 113 3.54 -6.22 -8.95
C LYS A 113 4.60 -5.45 -9.74
N LYS A 114 4.79 -4.16 -9.46
CA LYS A 114 5.82 -3.34 -10.11
C LYS A 114 7.24 -3.70 -9.68
N ARG A 115 7.44 -4.22 -8.47
CA ARG A 115 8.73 -4.71 -7.97
C ARG A 115 9.06 -6.14 -8.39
N LEU A 116 8.09 -6.93 -8.88
CA LEU A 116 8.36 -8.26 -9.40
C LEU A 116 9.39 -8.14 -10.52
N CYS A 117 10.54 -8.81 -10.33
CA CYS A 117 11.58 -8.87 -11.34
C CYS A 117 10.94 -9.42 -12.63
N PRO A 118 10.93 -8.67 -13.74
CA PRO A 118 10.46 -9.24 -14.99
C PRO A 118 11.33 -10.44 -15.29
N HIS A 119 10.72 -11.59 -15.57
CA HIS A 119 11.46 -12.74 -16.05
C HIS A 119 12.29 -12.26 -17.26
N PRO A 120 13.61 -12.56 -17.33
CA PRO A 120 14.34 -12.26 -18.55
C PRO A 120 13.58 -12.94 -19.70
N ALA A 121 13.25 -12.18 -20.73
CA ALA A 121 12.71 -12.76 -21.95
C ALA A 121 13.64 -13.91 -22.36
N PRO A 122 13.14 -15.08 -22.77
CA PRO A 122 14.00 -16.14 -23.28
C PRO A 122 14.86 -15.51 -24.36
N THR A 123 16.17 -15.51 -24.16
CA THR A 123 17.12 -15.13 -25.19
C THR A 123 16.85 -16.06 -26.36
N ASP A 124 16.29 -15.54 -27.45
CA ASP A 124 16.26 -16.24 -28.72
C ASP A 124 17.72 -16.58 -29.03
N THR A 125 18.09 -17.83 -28.75
CA THR A 125 19.37 -18.38 -29.14
C THR A 125 19.22 -18.62 -30.62
N ASP A 126 19.48 -17.57 -31.41
CA ASP A 126 19.84 -17.72 -32.82
C ASP A 126 21.03 -18.67 -32.85
N MET A 127 20.75 -19.95 -33.12
CA MET A 127 21.75 -20.93 -33.48
C MET A 127 22.39 -20.46 -34.80
N PRO A 128 23.71 -20.23 -34.86
CA PRO A 128 24.35 -19.87 -36.11
C PRO A 128 24.58 -21.11 -36.98
N SER A 129 24.17 -20.96 -38.25
CA SER A 129 24.63 -21.62 -39.50
C SER A 129 24.43 -23.14 -39.64
#